data_AF-F9RN63-F1
#
_entry.id   AF-F9RN63-F1
#
_cell.length_a   1.000
_cell.length_b   1.000
_cell.length_c   1.000
_cell.angle_alpha   90.00
_cell.angle_beta   90.00
_cell.angle_gamma   90.00
#
_symmetry.space_group_name_H-M   'P 1'
#
loop_
_entity.id
_entity.type
_entity.pdbx_description
1 polymer ?
#
loop_
_entity_poly.entity_id
_entity_poly.type
_entity_poly.pdbx_seq_one_letter_code
_entity_poly.pdbx_strand_id
1 'polypeptide(L)'
;MKGLKKQQGFAMLASMSIVLGVVIVGSMWVAEESAKRRILTNSESFYNRIIYLRTQVHAFVNDRYLEGHRINGAAIFPNRLGALEPKYIPTCTNEDNQNGFCMKVNQTPWGEIGETDYRVVAVPKDDGSGVSHYRAEFDVKLPDKDSVALKFERQTTLAMLAQVPNIFYDDANNILTVRIDRPDKAFAYESLVKRSGDDSTLLGDWDVGGNFAITNAKDVTIKNSNGTQQSVVQGLTKIYTVEHGQWLRKPPCPQGMTLNSTFSITEIQAHRNYTLTGLQRAYLLEESATHLRVGLDAGAKHKSTNAGHTLHLGKVTALLQCK
;
A
#
# COMPACT_ATOMS: atom_id res chain seq x y z
N MET A 1 -61.43 -63.63 -52.01
CA MET A 1 -60.65 -62.60 -51.29
C MET A 1 -60.05 -63.20 -50.03
N LYS A 2 -58.77 -63.61 -50.06
CA LYS A 2 -58.00 -64.02 -48.87
C LYS A 2 -56.53 -63.67 -49.11
N GLY A 3 -56.14 -62.48 -48.68
CA GLY A 3 -54.78 -61.98 -48.82
C GLY A 3 -54.65 -60.64 -48.10
N LEU A 4 -54.57 -60.67 -46.76
CA LEU A 4 -54.25 -59.48 -45.94
C LEU A 4 -53.77 -59.81 -44.51
N LYS A 5 -53.83 -61.07 -44.05
CA LYS A 5 -53.39 -61.43 -42.68
C LYS A 5 -51.90 -61.77 -42.50
N LYS A 6 -51.10 -61.81 -43.57
CA LYS A 6 -49.66 -62.17 -43.49
C LYS A 6 -48.71 -60.98 -43.32
N GLN A 7 -49.17 -59.74 -43.57
CA GLN A 7 -48.34 -58.52 -43.49
C GLN A 7 -48.39 -57.80 -42.13
N GLN A 8 -49.39 -58.06 -41.28
CA GLN A 8 -49.52 -57.35 -39.99
C GLN A 8 -48.40 -57.71 -39.00
N GLY A 9 -47.94 -58.96 -38.96
CA GLY A 9 -46.81 -59.36 -38.10
C GLY A 9 -45.47 -58.78 -38.55
N PHE A 10 -45.26 -58.65 -39.87
CA PHE A 10 -44.03 -58.07 -40.43
C PHE A 10 -44.01 -56.55 -40.28
N ALA A 11 -45.15 -55.88 -40.45
CA ALA A 11 -45.29 -54.45 -40.21
C ALA A 11 -45.10 -54.09 -38.73
N MET A 12 -45.54 -54.94 -37.80
CA MET A 12 -45.36 -54.75 -36.36
C MET A 12 -43.89 -54.96 -35.93
N LEU A 13 -43.20 -55.93 -36.51
CA LEU A 13 -41.76 -56.13 -36.28
C LEU A 13 -40.92 -54.99 -36.90
N ALA A 14 -41.28 -54.53 -38.11
CA ALA A 14 -40.61 -53.42 -38.77
C ALA A 14 -40.81 -52.09 -38.03
N SER A 15 -42.03 -51.81 -37.54
CA SER A 15 -42.28 -50.60 -36.75
C SER A 15 -41.57 -50.63 -35.41
N MET A 16 -41.51 -51.78 -34.72
CA MET A 16 -40.75 -51.90 -33.46
C MET A 16 -39.25 -51.67 -33.66
N SER A 17 -38.66 -52.18 -34.73
CA SER A 17 -37.23 -52.03 -35.00
C SER A 17 -36.84 -50.60 -35.40
N ILE A 18 -37.72 -49.88 -36.11
CA ILE A 18 -37.56 -48.44 -36.37
C ILE A 18 -37.62 -47.64 -35.06
N VAL A 19 -38.61 -47.90 -34.20
CA VAL A 19 -38.75 -47.21 -32.90
C VAL A 19 -37.54 -47.50 -32.01
N LEU A 20 -37.09 -48.76 -31.95
CA LEU A 20 -35.90 -49.14 -31.17
C LEU A 20 -34.64 -48.43 -31.70
N GLY A 21 -34.49 -48.33 -33.02
CA GLY A 21 -33.39 -47.59 -33.64
C GLY A 21 -33.38 -46.12 -33.26
N VAL A 22 -34.53 -45.45 -33.29
CA VAL A 22 -34.66 -44.04 -32.89
C VAL A 22 -34.38 -43.86 -31.38
N VAL A 23 -34.83 -44.80 -30.53
CA VAL A 23 -34.55 -44.76 -29.08
C VAL A 23 -33.06 -44.99 -28.79
N ILE A 24 -32.40 -45.91 -29.49
CA ILE A 24 -30.96 -46.15 -29.35
C ILE A 24 -30.18 -44.91 -29.77
N VAL A 25 -30.47 -44.33 -30.93
CA VAL A 25 -29.78 -43.12 -31.40
C VAL A 25 -30.05 -41.92 -30.47
N GLY A 26 -31.30 -41.75 -30.01
CA GLY A 26 -31.67 -40.69 -29.08
C GLY A 26 -31.00 -40.84 -27.71
N SER A 27 -30.93 -42.06 -27.17
CA SER A 27 -30.25 -42.33 -25.90
C SER A 27 -28.73 -42.16 -25.99
N MET A 28 -28.11 -42.54 -27.12
CA MET A 28 -26.70 -42.25 -27.39
C MET A 28 -26.44 -40.73 -27.46
N TRP A 29 -27.31 -39.97 -28.11
CA TRP A 29 -27.17 -38.50 -28.18
C TRP A 29 -27.29 -37.84 -26.80
N VAL A 30 -28.26 -38.28 -25.98
CA VAL A 30 -28.40 -37.79 -24.58
C VAL A 30 -27.21 -38.20 -23.72
N ALA A 31 -26.68 -39.42 -23.90
CA ALA A 31 -25.48 -39.89 -23.20
C ALA A 31 -24.23 -39.06 -23.58
N GLU A 32 -24.04 -38.76 -24.86
CA GLU A 32 -22.93 -37.91 -25.31
C GLU A 32 -23.06 -36.47 -24.79
N GLU A 33 -24.27 -35.89 -24.83
CA GLU A 33 -24.50 -34.52 -24.39
C GLU A 33 -24.36 -34.38 -22.87
N SER A 34 -24.83 -35.36 -22.10
CA SER A 34 -24.62 -35.40 -20.64
C SER A 34 -23.15 -35.60 -20.27
N ALA A 35 -22.40 -36.42 -21.03
CA ALA A 35 -20.96 -36.57 -20.87
C ALA A 35 -20.21 -35.25 -21.14
N LYS A 36 -20.54 -34.55 -22.24
CA LYS A 36 -19.96 -33.22 -22.55
C LYS A 36 -20.25 -32.20 -21.46
N ARG A 37 -21.50 -32.14 -20.97
CA ARG A 37 -21.88 -31.24 -19.86
C ARG A 37 -21.11 -31.54 -18.58
N ARG A 38 -20.99 -32.81 -18.20
CA ARG A 38 -20.21 -33.22 -17.02
C ARG A 38 -18.74 -32.80 -17.15
N ILE A 39 -18.16 -32.97 -18.33
CA ILE A 39 -16.77 -32.57 -18.61
C ILE A 39 -16.61 -31.05 -18.49
N LEU A 40 -17.55 -30.27 -19.02
CA LEU A 40 -17.54 -28.81 -18.89
C LEU A 40 -17.63 -28.37 -17.43
N THR A 41 -18.57 -28.93 -16.66
CA THR A 41 -18.74 -28.61 -15.24
C THR A 41 -17.51 -28.97 -14.41
N ASN A 42 -16.88 -30.12 -14.68
CA ASN A 42 -15.64 -30.52 -14.02
C ASN A 42 -14.47 -29.59 -14.36
N SER A 43 -14.33 -29.22 -15.63
CA SER A 43 -13.27 -28.31 -16.10
C SER A 43 -13.46 -26.90 -15.49
N GLU A 44 -14.70 -26.42 -15.41
CA GLU A 44 -15.03 -25.13 -14.79
C GLU A 44 -14.79 -25.14 -13.27
N SER A 45 -15.16 -26.23 -12.59
CA SER A 45 -14.87 -26.42 -11.17
C SER A 45 -13.37 -26.36 -10.89
N PHE A 46 -12.57 -27.05 -11.72
CA PHE A 46 -11.12 -27.02 -11.60
C PHE A 46 -10.51 -25.66 -11.93
N TYR A 47 -11.00 -24.99 -12.97
CA TYR A 47 -10.61 -23.61 -13.28
C TYR A 47 -10.82 -22.69 -12.06
N ASN A 48 -12.03 -22.72 -11.48
CA ASN A 48 -12.36 -21.92 -10.30
C ASN A 48 -11.50 -22.29 -9.08
N ARG A 49 -11.15 -23.58 -8.93
CA ARG A 49 -10.23 -24.06 -7.90
C ARG A 49 -8.84 -23.44 -8.04
N ILE A 50 -8.28 -23.37 -9.25
CA ILE A 50 -6.97 -22.76 -9.50
C ILE A 50 -6.98 -21.26 -9.17
N ILE A 51 -8.03 -20.56 -9.58
CA ILE A 51 -8.21 -19.13 -9.24
C ILE A 51 -8.33 -18.94 -7.72
N TYR A 52 -9.09 -19.80 -7.05
CA TYR A 52 -9.24 -19.77 -5.60
C TYR A 52 -7.90 -20.01 -4.89
N LEU A 53 -7.16 -21.05 -5.26
CA LEU A 53 -5.83 -21.34 -4.70
C LEU A 53 -4.88 -20.15 -4.87
N ARG A 54 -4.83 -19.56 -6.06
CA ARG A 54 -4.01 -18.36 -6.31
C ARG A 54 -4.40 -17.20 -5.41
N THR A 55 -5.70 -16.97 -5.23
CA THR A 55 -6.22 -15.92 -4.35
C THR A 55 -5.80 -16.15 -2.90
N GLN A 56 -5.86 -17.40 -2.42
CA GLN A 56 -5.44 -17.73 -1.05
C GLN A 56 -3.93 -17.63 -0.85
N VAL A 57 -3.11 -17.97 -1.85
CA VAL A 57 -1.67 -17.71 -1.80
C VAL A 57 -1.39 -16.20 -1.73
N HIS A 58 -2.11 -15.36 -2.49
CA HIS A 58 -1.97 -13.91 -2.39
C HIS A 58 -2.39 -13.38 -1.01
N ALA A 59 -3.45 -13.93 -0.40
CA ALA A 59 -3.86 -13.59 0.96
C ALA A 59 -2.79 -13.97 2.00
N PHE A 60 -2.19 -15.17 1.87
CA PHE A 60 -1.06 -15.58 2.70
C PHE A 60 0.13 -14.63 2.58
N VAL A 61 0.50 -14.29 1.34
CA VAL A 61 1.63 -13.38 1.04
C VAL A 61 1.37 -11.98 1.62
N ASN A 62 0.14 -11.47 1.53
CA ASN A 62 -0.26 -10.20 2.13
C ASN A 62 -0.06 -10.20 3.66
N ASP A 63 -0.55 -11.22 4.35
CA ASP A 63 -0.38 -11.31 5.81
C ASP A 63 1.09 -11.41 6.21
N ARG A 64 1.89 -12.20 5.49
CA ARG A 64 3.34 -12.30 5.73
C ARG A 64 4.04 -10.96 5.53
N TYR A 65 3.63 -10.18 4.54
CA TYR A 65 4.15 -8.83 4.35
C TYR A 65 3.84 -7.94 5.55
N LEU A 66 2.60 -7.96 6.04
CA LEU A 66 2.18 -7.19 7.23
C LEU A 66 2.92 -7.64 8.51
N GLU A 67 3.32 -8.91 8.59
CA GLU A 67 4.17 -9.46 9.66
C GLU A 67 5.65 -9.02 9.55
N GLY A 68 6.03 -8.27 8.51
CA GLY A 68 7.38 -7.73 8.31
C GLY A 68 8.29 -8.60 7.42
N HIS A 69 7.76 -9.62 6.75
CA HIS A 69 8.55 -10.37 5.77
C HIS A 69 8.84 -9.52 4.53
N ARG A 70 10.07 -9.64 4.01
CA ARG A 70 10.50 -8.91 2.80
C ARG A 70 9.68 -9.34 1.59
N ILE A 71 9.14 -8.37 0.84
CA ILE A 71 8.37 -8.60 -0.39
C ILE A 71 9.13 -9.37 -1.48
N ASN A 72 10.46 -9.29 -1.47
CA ASN A 72 11.35 -9.97 -2.42
C ASN A 72 11.98 -11.24 -1.84
N GLY A 73 11.56 -11.67 -0.66
CA GLY A 73 12.11 -12.86 0.00
C GLY A 73 11.31 -14.12 -0.31
N ALA A 74 11.96 -15.28 -0.35
CA ALA A 74 11.28 -16.56 -0.56
C ALA A 74 10.25 -16.88 0.53
N ALA A 75 10.55 -16.47 1.78
CA ALA A 75 9.73 -16.78 2.96
C ALA A 75 8.36 -16.08 2.99
N ILE A 76 8.07 -15.17 2.05
CA ILE A 76 6.76 -14.55 1.94
C ILE A 76 5.72 -15.50 1.34
N PHE A 77 6.16 -16.48 0.54
CA PHE A 77 5.31 -17.53 -0.02
C PHE A 77 5.19 -18.70 0.96
N PRO A 78 4.08 -19.45 0.91
CA PRO A 78 3.98 -20.68 1.68
C PRO A 78 5.06 -21.67 1.22
N ASN A 79 5.61 -22.46 2.14
CA ASN A 79 6.62 -23.47 1.80
C ASN A 79 6.02 -24.72 1.12
N ARG A 80 4.71 -24.91 1.28
CA ARG A 80 3.90 -25.97 0.67
C ARG A 80 2.44 -25.54 0.61
N LEU A 81 1.64 -26.11 -0.30
CA LEU A 81 0.21 -25.79 -0.40
C LEU A 81 -0.57 -26.03 0.90
N GLY A 82 -0.22 -27.07 1.66
CA GLY A 82 -0.82 -27.36 2.96
C GLY A 82 -0.64 -26.27 4.02
N ALA A 83 0.29 -25.33 3.85
CA ALA A 83 0.46 -24.20 4.76
C ALA A 83 -0.67 -23.15 4.65
N LEU A 84 -1.54 -23.27 3.64
CA LEU A 84 -2.73 -22.44 3.50
C LEU A 84 -3.85 -22.87 4.46
N GLU A 85 -3.81 -24.10 4.97
CA GLU A 85 -4.80 -24.63 5.90
C GLU A 85 -4.41 -24.38 7.36
N PRO A 86 -5.37 -24.14 8.28
CA PRO A 86 -6.79 -23.91 8.04
C PRO A 86 -7.14 -22.44 7.76
N LYS A 87 -6.17 -21.51 7.89
CA LYS A 87 -6.43 -20.07 7.97
C LYS A 87 -6.99 -19.48 6.68
N TYR A 88 -6.48 -19.90 5.52
CA TYR A 88 -6.87 -19.39 4.20
C TYR A 88 -7.78 -20.37 3.45
N ILE A 89 -7.58 -21.67 3.69
CA ILE A 89 -8.38 -22.74 3.10
C ILE A 89 -8.88 -23.65 4.24
N PRO A 90 -10.19 -23.94 4.33
CA PRO A 90 -10.70 -24.89 5.31
C PRO A 90 -10.06 -26.28 5.11
N THR A 91 -9.61 -26.89 6.21
CA THR A 91 -9.04 -28.24 6.18
C THR A 91 -10.11 -29.25 5.72
N CYS A 92 -9.75 -30.07 4.74
CA CYS A 92 -10.59 -31.16 4.25
C CYS A 92 -10.05 -32.51 4.74
N THR A 93 -10.79 -33.20 5.61
CA THR A 93 -10.38 -34.52 6.09
C THR A 93 -10.47 -35.57 4.98
N ASN A 94 -9.75 -36.68 5.12
CA ASN A 94 -9.86 -37.80 4.16
C ASN A 94 -11.29 -38.35 4.07
N GLU A 95 -12.00 -38.39 5.20
CA GLU A 95 -13.38 -38.89 5.27
C GLU A 95 -14.35 -37.93 4.58
N ASP A 96 -14.27 -36.64 4.86
CA ASP A 96 -15.09 -35.62 4.20
C ASP A 96 -14.82 -35.55 2.70
N ASN A 97 -13.56 -35.78 2.30
CA ASN A 97 -13.18 -35.85 0.90
C ASN A 97 -13.78 -37.05 0.17
N GLN A 98 -13.73 -38.23 0.79
CA GLN A 98 -14.32 -39.46 0.24
C GLN A 98 -15.85 -39.38 0.16
N ASN A 99 -16.48 -38.71 1.12
CA ASN A 99 -17.91 -38.42 1.13
C ASN A 99 -18.32 -37.28 0.16
N GLY A 100 -17.36 -36.59 -0.44
CA GLY A 100 -17.60 -35.52 -1.42
C GLY A 100 -18.02 -34.18 -0.82
N PHE A 101 -17.85 -33.98 0.49
CA PHE A 101 -18.20 -32.71 1.16
C PHE A 101 -17.17 -31.62 0.90
N CYS A 102 -15.92 -31.98 0.64
CA CYS A 102 -14.85 -31.04 0.34
C CYS A 102 -13.76 -31.64 -0.55
N MET A 103 -12.89 -30.79 -1.10
CA MET A 103 -11.70 -31.20 -1.84
C MET A 103 -10.44 -30.81 -1.08
N LYS A 104 -9.45 -31.69 -0.99
CA LYS A 104 -8.14 -31.39 -0.38
C LYS A 104 -7.40 -30.30 -1.16
N VAL A 105 -6.60 -29.49 -0.46
CA VAL A 105 -5.86 -28.38 -1.08
C VAL A 105 -4.99 -28.80 -2.28
N ASN A 106 -4.43 -30.01 -2.24
CA ASN A 106 -3.57 -30.56 -3.28
C ASN A 106 -4.32 -31.42 -4.32
N GLN A 107 -5.63 -31.60 -4.21
CA GLN A 107 -6.38 -32.47 -5.12
C GLN A 107 -6.76 -31.77 -6.42
N THR A 108 -6.58 -32.49 -7.53
CA THR A 108 -6.99 -32.12 -8.89
C THR A 108 -7.94 -33.19 -9.46
N PRO A 109 -8.66 -32.93 -10.55
CA PRO A 109 -9.52 -33.92 -11.19
C PRO A 109 -8.78 -35.19 -11.67
N TRP A 110 -7.46 -35.10 -11.87
CA TRP A 110 -6.64 -36.18 -12.45
C TRP A 110 -5.60 -36.76 -11.49
N GLY A 111 -5.61 -36.34 -10.22
CA GLY A 111 -4.66 -36.80 -9.22
C GLY A 111 -4.36 -35.73 -8.17
N GLU A 112 -3.26 -35.88 -7.45
CA GLU A 112 -2.81 -34.90 -6.45
C GLU A 112 -1.56 -34.15 -6.93
N ILE A 113 -1.46 -32.88 -6.55
CA ILE A 113 -0.25 -32.07 -6.61
C ILE A 113 0.67 -32.59 -5.50
N GLY A 114 1.75 -33.24 -5.88
CA GLY A 114 2.74 -33.77 -4.94
C GLY A 114 3.52 -32.65 -4.24
N GLU A 115 4.25 -33.00 -3.18
CA GLU A 115 5.09 -32.02 -2.46
C GLU A 115 6.18 -31.41 -3.35
N THR A 116 6.71 -32.16 -4.31
CA THR A 116 7.70 -31.69 -5.29
C THR A 116 7.10 -30.85 -6.42
N ASP A 117 5.79 -30.94 -6.62
CA ASP A 117 5.09 -30.23 -7.68
C ASP A 117 4.83 -28.77 -7.29
N TYR A 118 4.91 -28.42 -5.99
CA TYR A 118 4.90 -27.04 -5.49
C TYR A 118 6.33 -26.58 -5.13
N ARG A 119 6.70 -25.37 -5.57
CA ARG A 119 8.03 -24.80 -5.29
C ARG A 119 8.00 -23.27 -5.24
N VAL A 120 8.95 -22.70 -4.50
CA VAL A 120 9.26 -21.27 -4.53
C VAL A 120 10.52 -21.07 -5.36
N VAL A 121 10.41 -20.33 -6.46
CA VAL A 121 11.46 -20.18 -7.47
C VAL A 121 12.04 -18.78 -7.43
N ALA A 122 13.37 -18.69 -7.48
CA ALA A 122 14.08 -17.42 -7.63
C ALA A 122 13.98 -16.92 -9.08
N VAL A 123 13.57 -15.66 -9.25
CA VAL A 123 13.54 -14.97 -10.53
C VAL A 123 14.82 -14.14 -10.64
N PRO A 124 15.68 -14.40 -11.63
CA PRO A 124 16.93 -13.65 -11.80
C PRO A 124 16.64 -12.18 -12.17
N LYS A 125 17.58 -11.30 -11.84
CA LYS A 125 17.58 -9.93 -12.37
C LYS A 125 17.97 -9.93 -13.84
N ASP A 126 17.48 -8.94 -14.59
CA ASP A 126 17.78 -8.78 -16.02
C ASP A 126 19.29 -8.56 -16.28
N ASP A 127 20.02 -8.04 -15.30
CA ASP A 127 21.47 -7.81 -15.34
C ASP A 127 22.31 -9.02 -14.93
N GLY A 128 21.68 -10.14 -14.55
CA GLY A 128 22.35 -11.36 -14.10
C GLY A 128 23.08 -11.24 -12.75
N SER A 129 22.96 -10.11 -12.03
CA SER A 129 23.70 -9.85 -10.79
C SER A 129 23.17 -10.60 -9.55
N GLY A 130 22.10 -11.38 -9.71
CA GLY A 130 21.51 -12.17 -8.63
C GLY A 130 20.00 -12.33 -8.77
N VAL A 131 19.33 -12.50 -7.63
CA VAL A 131 17.87 -12.71 -7.57
C VAL A 131 17.15 -11.36 -7.47
N SER A 132 16.16 -11.14 -8.34
CA SER A 132 15.27 -9.98 -8.32
C SER A 132 14.18 -10.17 -7.26
N HIS A 133 13.52 -11.32 -7.31
CA HIS A 133 12.44 -11.72 -6.41
C HIS A 133 12.21 -13.21 -6.46
N TYR A 134 11.26 -13.68 -5.66
CA TYR A 134 10.77 -15.06 -5.71
C TYR A 134 9.32 -15.06 -6.20
N ARG A 135 8.90 -16.20 -6.74
CA ARG A 135 7.50 -16.50 -7.07
C ARG A 135 7.17 -17.93 -6.67
N ALA A 136 5.90 -18.21 -6.38
CA ALA A 136 5.45 -19.58 -6.18
C ALA A 136 5.06 -20.20 -7.52
N GLU A 137 5.41 -21.46 -7.73
CA GLU A 137 4.98 -22.25 -8.87
C GLU A 137 4.37 -23.56 -8.37
N PHE A 138 3.28 -24.00 -9.00
CA PHE A 138 2.81 -25.36 -8.82
C PHE A 138 2.42 -26.02 -10.14
N ASP A 139 2.81 -27.28 -10.26
CA ASP A 139 2.65 -28.08 -11.46
C ASP A 139 1.41 -28.99 -11.32
N VAL A 140 0.51 -28.89 -12.29
CA VAL A 140 -0.67 -29.74 -12.43
C VAL A 140 -0.39 -30.74 -13.53
N LYS A 141 -0.41 -32.03 -13.19
CA LYS A 141 -0.27 -33.13 -14.16
C LYS A 141 -1.59 -33.29 -14.91
N LEU A 142 -1.53 -33.14 -16.23
CA LEU A 142 -2.69 -33.32 -17.10
C LEU A 142 -2.91 -34.80 -17.41
N PRO A 143 -4.14 -35.20 -17.76
CA PRO A 143 -4.41 -36.57 -18.18
C PRO A 143 -3.62 -36.92 -19.44
N ASP A 144 -3.38 -38.21 -19.64
CA ASP A 144 -2.64 -38.75 -20.78
C ASP A 144 -3.20 -38.22 -22.12
N LYS A 145 -2.31 -37.82 -23.01
CA LYS A 145 -2.64 -37.26 -24.33
C LYS A 145 -3.37 -38.28 -25.21
N ASP A 146 -3.06 -39.56 -25.03
CA ASP A 146 -3.60 -40.65 -25.85
C ASP A 146 -4.86 -41.27 -25.25
N SER A 147 -5.29 -40.81 -24.07
CA SER A 147 -6.54 -41.26 -23.45
C SER A 147 -7.75 -40.77 -24.23
N VAL A 148 -8.39 -41.69 -24.98
CA VAL A 148 -9.61 -41.42 -25.74
C VAL A 148 -10.74 -40.89 -24.84
N ALA A 149 -10.81 -41.36 -23.59
CA ALA A 149 -11.84 -40.97 -22.63
C ALA A 149 -11.67 -39.53 -22.10
N LEU A 150 -10.42 -39.07 -21.94
CA LEU A 150 -10.12 -37.78 -21.29
C LEU A 150 -9.66 -36.71 -22.28
N LYS A 151 -9.53 -37.04 -23.56
CA LYS A 151 -9.06 -36.12 -24.61
C LYS A 151 -9.88 -34.82 -24.68
N PHE A 152 -11.21 -34.92 -24.60
CA PHE A 152 -12.09 -33.75 -24.63
C PHE A 152 -11.94 -32.90 -23.36
N GLU A 153 -11.95 -33.53 -22.18
CA GLU A 153 -11.76 -32.85 -20.89
C GLU A 153 -10.42 -32.11 -20.80
N ARG A 154 -9.36 -32.74 -21.29
CA ARG A 154 -8.03 -32.16 -21.41
C ARG A 154 -8.03 -30.91 -22.28
N GLN A 155 -8.62 -30.99 -23.47
CA GLN A 155 -8.68 -29.86 -24.40
C GLN A 155 -9.50 -28.69 -23.84
N THR A 156 -10.65 -28.97 -23.23
CA THR A 156 -11.50 -27.96 -22.58
C THR A 156 -10.77 -27.29 -21.43
N THR A 157 -10.13 -28.06 -20.56
CA THR A 157 -9.33 -27.54 -19.44
C THR A 157 -8.23 -26.62 -19.92
N LEU A 158 -7.45 -27.06 -20.92
CA LEU A 158 -6.36 -26.26 -21.49
C LEU A 158 -6.89 -24.95 -22.08
N ALA A 159 -8.01 -24.99 -22.79
CA ALA A 159 -8.62 -23.79 -23.36
C ALA A 159 -9.12 -22.80 -22.29
N MET A 160 -9.65 -23.30 -21.16
CA MET A 160 -10.06 -22.45 -20.03
C MET A 160 -8.86 -21.86 -19.29
N LEU A 161 -7.85 -22.69 -18.97
CA LEU A 161 -6.69 -22.25 -18.20
C LEU A 161 -5.72 -21.39 -19.01
N ALA A 162 -5.73 -21.48 -20.34
CA ALA A 162 -5.00 -20.55 -21.21
C ALA A 162 -5.47 -19.09 -21.07
N GLN A 163 -6.67 -18.85 -20.54
CA GLN A 163 -7.17 -17.49 -20.28
C GLN A 163 -6.64 -16.92 -18.96
N VAL A 164 -6.06 -17.76 -18.10
CA VAL A 164 -5.51 -17.31 -16.81
C VAL A 164 -4.09 -16.80 -17.02
N PRO A 165 -3.78 -15.58 -16.56
CA PRO A 165 -2.42 -15.05 -16.69
C PRO A 165 -1.45 -15.86 -15.84
N ASN A 166 -0.20 -15.97 -16.32
CA ASN A 166 0.90 -16.67 -15.66
C ASN A 166 0.71 -18.19 -15.53
N ILE A 167 -0.09 -18.79 -16.41
CA ILE A 167 -0.13 -20.24 -16.58
C ILE A 167 0.69 -20.63 -17.82
N PHE A 168 1.53 -21.65 -17.68
CA PHE A 168 2.40 -22.15 -18.73
C PHE A 168 2.13 -23.64 -18.94
N TYR A 169 2.00 -24.03 -20.20
CA TYR A 169 1.81 -25.42 -20.57
C TYR A 169 3.11 -25.97 -21.18
N ASP A 170 3.64 -27.02 -20.58
CA ASP A 170 4.75 -27.81 -21.12
C ASP A 170 4.18 -29.02 -21.87
N ASP A 171 4.24 -28.95 -23.20
CA ASP A 171 3.75 -30.03 -24.05
C ASP A 171 4.58 -31.31 -23.93
N ALA A 172 5.90 -31.21 -23.77
CA ALA A 172 6.76 -32.39 -23.72
C ALA A 172 6.49 -33.24 -22.48
N ASN A 173 6.32 -32.59 -21.33
CA ASN A 173 6.09 -33.27 -20.05
C ASN A 173 4.59 -33.43 -19.69
N ASN A 174 3.68 -32.84 -20.49
CA ASN A 174 2.23 -32.83 -20.25
C ASN A 174 1.86 -32.21 -18.87
N ILE A 175 2.53 -31.11 -18.53
CA ILE A 175 2.39 -30.41 -17.24
C ILE A 175 1.88 -28.99 -17.48
N LEU A 176 1.00 -28.53 -16.59
CA LEU A 176 0.56 -27.16 -16.52
C LEU A 176 1.14 -26.48 -15.27
N THR A 177 2.05 -25.53 -15.46
CA THR A 177 2.66 -24.76 -14.37
C THR A 177 1.89 -23.47 -14.13
N VAL A 178 1.33 -23.32 -12.93
CA VAL A 178 0.71 -22.08 -12.48
C VAL A 178 1.75 -21.27 -11.72
N ARG A 179 2.01 -20.04 -12.17
CA ARG A 179 2.95 -19.12 -11.52
C ARG A 179 2.20 -18.01 -10.79
N ILE A 180 2.58 -17.80 -9.53
CA ILE A 180 2.05 -16.77 -8.66
C ILE A 180 3.18 -15.81 -8.31
N ASP A 181 3.21 -14.69 -9.01
CA ASP A 181 4.19 -13.63 -8.77
C ASP A 181 3.89 -12.87 -7.48
N ARG A 182 4.92 -12.16 -6.97
CA ARG A 182 4.75 -11.28 -5.82
C ARG A 182 3.74 -10.16 -6.17
N PRO A 183 2.95 -9.69 -5.21
CA PRO A 183 2.03 -8.56 -5.42
C PRO A 183 2.81 -7.26 -5.62
N ASP A 184 3.14 -6.94 -6.86
CA ASP A 184 4.17 -5.95 -7.23
C ASP A 184 3.80 -4.47 -6.96
N LYS A 185 2.52 -4.12 -6.85
CA LYS A 185 2.11 -2.70 -6.95
C LYS A 185 1.25 -2.16 -5.80
N ALA A 186 0.49 -2.99 -5.10
CA ALA A 186 -0.43 -2.48 -4.07
C ALA A 186 0.29 -2.05 -2.77
N PHE A 187 1.36 -2.76 -2.38
CA PHE A 187 2.07 -2.49 -1.12
C PHE A 187 3.01 -1.28 -1.18
N ALA A 188 3.48 -0.90 -2.38
CA ALA A 188 4.31 0.28 -2.56
C ALA A 188 3.55 1.59 -2.19
N TYR A 189 2.22 1.56 -2.15
CA TYR A 189 1.40 2.73 -1.79
C TYR A 189 1.35 3.00 -0.27
N GLU A 190 1.64 2.03 0.60
CA GLU A 190 1.66 2.28 2.05
C GLU A 190 2.85 3.15 2.49
N SER A 191 3.93 3.15 1.72
CA SER A 191 5.11 4.01 1.97
C SER A 191 4.99 5.39 1.32
N LEU A 192 3.87 5.70 0.67
CA LEU A 192 3.64 7.02 0.07
C LEU A 192 2.86 7.90 1.04
N VAL A 193 3.45 9.05 1.38
CA VAL A 193 2.73 10.12 2.08
C VAL A 193 1.60 10.57 1.17
N LYS A 194 0.34 10.45 1.64
CA LYS A 194 -0.83 10.89 0.88
C LYS A 194 -0.67 12.36 0.54
N ARG A 195 -1.03 12.77 -0.68
CA ARG A 195 -1.02 14.19 -1.08
C ARG A 195 -1.87 15.08 -0.16
N SER A 196 -2.91 14.51 0.44
CA SER A 196 -3.76 15.23 1.39
C SER A 196 -3.16 15.31 2.80
N GLY A 197 -2.23 14.42 3.15
CA GLY A 197 -1.58 14.39 4.46
C GLY A 197 -2.47 13.94 5.64
N ASP A 198 -3.77 13.72 5.43
CA ASP A 198 -4.75 13.56 6.51
C ASP A 198 -4.48 12.35 7.44
N ASP A 199 -3.88 11.28 6.91
CA ASP A 199 -3.50 10.08 7.67
C ASP A 199 -2.03 9.69 7.46
N SER A 200 -1.18 10.64 7.09
CA SER A 200 0.23 10.37 6.85
C SER A 200 1.08 11.20 7.81
N THR A 201 1.45 10.58 8.94
CA THR A 201 2.41 11.18 9.86
C THR A 201 3.81 10.79 9.43
N LEU A 202 4.71 11.77 9.35
CA LEU A 202 6.14 11.49 9.17
C LEU A 202 6.66 10.85 10.45
N LEU A 203 7.03 9.57 10.39
CA LEU A 203 7.48 8.78 11.55
C LEU A 203 8.99 8.96 11.85
N GLY A 204 9.68 9.77 11.06
CA GLY A 204 11.11 10.05 11.23
C GLY A 204 11.51 11.33 10.49
N ASP A 205 12.80 11.66 10.60
CA ASP A 205 13.37 12.82 9.92
C ASP A 205 13.21 12.69 8.41
N TRP A 206 12.70 13.74 7.80
CA TRP A 206 12.59 13.82 6.35
C TRP A 206 13.78 14.61 5.81
N ASP A 207 14.75 13.90 5.25
CA ASP A 207 15.82 14.50 4.47
C ASP A 207 15.33 14.74 3.05
N VAL A 208 15.45 15.98 2.56
CA VAL A 208 15.21 16.33 1.16
C VAL A 208 16.32 15.80 0.23
N GLY A 209 17.38 15.24 0.81
CA GLY A 209 18.49 14.59 0.17
C GLY A 209 19.64 15.56 -0.10
N GLY A 210 20.75 15.43 0.63
CA GLY A 210 22.04 16.05 0.29
C GLY A 210 21.97 17.52 -0.20
N ASN A 211 22.19 17.73 -1.51
CA ASN A 211 22.29 19.05 -2.15
C ASN A 211 20.93 19.64 -2.62
N PHE A 212 19.80 19.07 -2.19
CA PHE A 212 18.48 19.52 -2.62
C PHE A 212 17.84 20.49 -1.62
N ALA A 213 16.94 21.33 -2.12
CA ALA A 213 16.16 22.27 -1.33
C ALA A 213 14.66 22.12 -1.66
N ILE A 214 13.80 22.54 -0.73
CA ILE A 214 12.36 22.66 -0.99
C ILE A 214 12.16 23.85 -1.94
N THR A 215 11.97 23.56 -3.23
CA THR A 215 11.72 24.57 -4.28
C THR A 215 10.25 24.59 -4.72
N ASN A 216 9.82 25.70 -5.33
CA ASN A 216 8.45 25.89 -5.84
C ASN A 216 7.34 25.78 -4.76
N ALA A 217 7.68 26.01 -3.49
CA ALA A 217 6.71 26.15 -2.41
C ALA A 217 6.27 27.61 -2.28
N LYS A 218 4.96 27.85 -2.19
CA LYS A 218 4.42 29.19 -1.93
C LYS A 218 4.75 29.67 -0.52
N ASP A 219 4.69 28.77 0.45
CA ASP A 219 5.01 29.03 1.86
C ASP A 219 5.42 27.72 2.56
N VAL A 220 6.15 27.85 3.66
CA VAL A 220 6.44 26.80 4.62
C VAL A 220 6.12 27.36 5.99
N THR A 221 5.25 26.70 6.76
CA THR A 221 4.82 27.20 8.07
C THR A 221 5.21 26.26 9.20
N ILE A 222 5.47 26.85 10.37
CA ILE A 222 5.72 26.12 11.62
C ILE A 222 4.52 26.35 12.53
N LYS A 223 4.00 25.26 13.11
CA LYS A 223 2.91 25.33 14.10
C LYS A 223 3.47 25.77 15.45
N ASN A 224 2.86 26.79 16.02
CA ASN A 224 3.18 27.30 17.34
C ASN A 224 2.44 26.50 18.42
N SER A 225 2.93 26.58 19.65
CA SER A 225 2.34 25.93 20.84
C SER A 225 0.86 26.30 21.09
N ASN A 226 0.43 27.49 20.66
CA ASN A 226 -0.95 27.95 20.76
C ASN A 226 -1.84 27.58 19.55
N GLY A 227 -1.35 26.75 18.62
CA GLY A 227 -2.08 26.31 17.44
C GLY A 227 -2.02 27.26 16.24
N THR A 228 -1.49 28.47 16.40
CA THR A 228 -1.23 29.38 15.27
C THR A 228 -0.08 28.88 14.41
N GLN A 229 0.09 29.46 13.21
CA GLN A 229 1.19 29.13 12.32
C GLN A 229 2.06 30.36 12.04
N GLN A 230 3.37 30.16 11.92
CA GLN A 230 4.32 31.19 11.48
C GLN A 230 4.97 30.78 10.15
N SER A 231 4.98 31.69 9.18
CA SER A 231 5.66 31.48 7.90
C SER A 231 7.17 31.58 8.08
N VAL A 232 7.89 30.56 7.60
CA VAL A 232 9.35 30.56 7.50
C VAL A 232 9.80 31.56 6.43
N VAL A 233 9.04 31.69 5.34
CA VAL A 233 9.35 32.59 4.23
C VAL A 233 9.27 34.07 4.65
N GLN A 234 8.30 34.42 5.52
CA GLN A 234 8.19 35.77 6.08
C GLN A 234 9.19 36.08 7.19
N GLY A 235 10.03 35.10 7.56
CA GLY A 235 11.07 35.24 8.56
C GLY A 235 10.64 34.80 9.97
N LEU A 236 11.59 34.16 10.65
CA LEU A 236 11.45 33.61 12.01
C LEU A 236 11.78 34.63 13.12
N THR A 237 12.27 35.82 12.73
CA THR A 237 12.58 36.91 13.66
C THR A 237 11.60 38.04 13.43
N LYS A 238 10.95 38.52 14.50
CA LYS A 238 10.10 39.70 14.47
C LYS A 238 10.89 40.89 14.99
N ILE A 239 10.93 41.96 14.20
CA ILE A 239 11.66 43.18 14.51
C ILE A 239 10.65 44.30 14.73
N TYR A 240 10.73 44.96 15.89
CA TYR A 240 9.89 46.09 16.25
C TYR A 240 10.76 47.30 16.59
N THR A 241 10.25 48.51 16.32
CA THR A 241 10.84 49.75 16.83
C THR A 241 9.86 50.36 17.81
N VAL A 242 10.29 50.59 19.04
CA VAL A 242 9.43 51.01 20.16
C VAL A 242 10.06 52.11 20.99
N GLU A 243 9.25 52.86 21.70
CA GLU A 243 9.69 53.90 22.64
C GLU A 243 9.93 53.32 24.05
N HIS A 244 10.61 54.11 24.90
CA HIS A 244 10.80 53.74 26.30
C HIS A 244 9.46 53.47 27.00
N GLY A 245 9.39 52.36 27.72
CA GLY A 245 8.21 51.98 28.51
C GLY A 245 7.07 51.40 27.67
N GLN A 246 7.23 51.27 26.36
CA GLN A 246 6.21 50.69 25.48
C GLN A 246 6.12 49.17 25.66
N TRP A 247 4.89 48.66 25.66
CA TRP A 247 4.59 47.23 25.69
C TRP A 247 4.62 46.62 24.28
N LEU A 248 5.24 45.46 24.17
CA LEU A 248 5.32 44.62 22.97
C LEU A 248 4.68 43.27 23.25
N ARG A 249 3.85 42.80 22.33
CA ARG A 249 3.27 41.45 22.43
C ARG A 249 4.31 40.40 22.05
N LYS A 250 4.47 39.39 22.91
CA LYS A 250 5.34 38.23 22.67
C LYS A 250 4.79 37.40 21.49
N PRO A 251 5.60 37.10 20.47
CA PRO A 251 5.18 36.15 19.44
C PRO A 251 5.06 34.76 20.05
N PRO A 252 4.08 33.95 19.60
CA PRO A 252 3.95 32.58 20.07
C PRO A 252 5.10 31.73 19.52
N CYS A 253 5.76 30.95 20.38
CA CYS A 253 6.84 30.07 19.97
C CYS A 253 6.35 28.63 19.69
N PRO A 254 7.03 27.90 18.79
CA PRO A 254 6.87 26.46 18.64
C PRO A 254 7.07 25.71 19.95
N GLN A 255 6.51 24.51 20.03
CA GLN A 255 6.65 23.66 21.22
C GLN A 255 8.13 23.33 21.45
N GLY A 256 8.58 23.47 22.71
CA GLY A 256 9.97 23.24 23.11
C GLY A 256 10.92 24.41 22.87
N MET A 257 10.46 25.51 22.27
CA MET A 257 11.26 26.73 22.08
C MET A 257 10.84 27.84 23.05
N THR A 258 11.79 28.72 23.37
CA THR A 258 11.57 29.88 24.23
C THR A 258 11.83 31.18 23.49
N LEU A 259 11.16 32.25 23.91
CA LEU A 259 11.37 33.55 23.30
C LEU A 259 12.70 34.14 23.77
N ASN A 260 13.60 34.39 22.82
CA ASN A 260 14.78 35.21 23.03
C ASN A 260 14.50 36.64 22.54
N SER A 261 14.73 37.62 23.41
CA SER A 261 14.54 39.04 23.12
C SER A 261 15.86 39.78 23.20
N THR A 262 16.20 40.53 22.15
CA THR A 262 17.40 41.37 22.08
C THR A 262 16.99 42.80 21.79
N PHE A 263 17.59 43.75 22.51
CA PHE A 263 17.25 45.17 22.40
C PHE A 263 18.48 45.96 21.95
N SER A 264 18.30 46.83 20.97
CA SER A 264 19.33 47.75 20.48
C SER A 264 18.77 49.15 20.41
N ILE A 265 19.58 50.15 20.77
CA ILE A 265 19.18 51.55 20.66
C ILE A 265 19.16 51.93 19.18
N THR A 266 18.02 52.42 18.70
CA THR A 266 17.87 52.95 17.33
C THR A 266 18.21 54.43 17.29
N GLU A 267 17.70 55.19 18.26
CA GLU A 267 17.78 56.64 18.31
C GLU A 267 17.71 57.12 19.76
N ILE A 268 18.51 58.12 20.11
CA ILE A 268 18.40 58.84 21.39
C ILE A 268 18.06 60.29 21.06
N GLN A 269 16.99 60.79 21.69
CA GLN A 269 16.55 62.17 21.54
C GLN A 269 16.91 62.96 22.79
N ALA A 270 17.82 63.93 22.65
CA ALA A 270 18.20 64.83 23.73
C ALA A 270 17.61 66.22 23.50
N HIS A 271 16.89 66.74 24.49
CA HIS A 271 16.41 68.13 24.44
C HIS A 271 17.59 69.11 24.50
N ARG A 272 17.45 70.29 23.88
CA ARG A 272 18.52 71.30 23.72
C ARG A 272 19.25 71.71 25.01
N ASN A 273 18.62 71.52 26.16
CA ASN A 273 19.17 71.84 27.49
C ASN A 273 20.12 70.76 28.04
N TYR A 274 20.26 69.63 27.35
CA TYR A 274 21.07 68.49 27.81
C TYR A 274 22.21 68.18 26.83
N THR A 275 23.31 67.65 27.36
CA THR A 275 24.44 67.11 26.61
C THR A 275 24.62 65.64 26.99
N LEU A 276 24.65 64.74 25.99
CA LEU A 276 24.81 63.30 26.23
C LEU A 276 26.21 62.99 26.76
N THR A 277 26.31 62.06 27.71
CA THR A 277 27.58 61.66 28.36
C THR A 277 28.13 60.33 27.86
N GLY A 278 27.46 59.68 26.89
CA GLY A 278 27.89 58.42 26.27
C GLY A 278 27.41 57.14 26.96
N LEU A 279 26.92 57.21 28.19
CA LEU A 279 26.26 56.10 28.87
C LEU A 279 24.89 55.86 28.23
N GLN A 280 24.69 54.72 27.58
CA GLN A 280 23.43 54.37 26.94
C GLN A 280 23.16 52.87 27.05
N ARG A 281 21.91 52.49 27.33
CA ARG A 281 21.48 51.08 27.34
C ARG A 281 20.03 50.92 26.89
N ALA A 282 19.79 49.85 26.12
CA ALA A 282 18.46 49.30 25.89
C ALA A 282 18.34 47.99 26.66
N TYR A 283 17.22 47.76 27.32
CA TYR A 283 17.06 46.61 28.21
C TYR A 283 15.59 46.20 28.37
N LEU A 284 15.36 45.03 28.95
CA LEU A 284 14.02 44.58 29.35
C LEU A 284 13.64 45.25 30.67
N LEU A 285 12.56 46.02 30.69
CA LEU A 285 12.07 46.72 31.86
C LEU A 285 11.17 45.81 32.71
N GLU A 286 10.17 45.18 32.06
CA GLU A 286 9.20 44.28 32.68
C GLU A 286 8.81 43.19 31.68
N GLU A 287 8.44 42.01 32.19
CA GLU A 287 7.94 40.90 31.39
C GLU A 287 6.70 40.28 32.04
N SER A 288 5.71 39.98 31.20
CA SER A 288 4.53 39.21 31.55
C SER A 288 4.45 37.94 30.67
N ALA A 289 3.46 37.09 30.92
CA ALA A 289 3.23 35.89 30.12
C ALA A 289 3.07 36.21 28.61
N THR A 290 2.51 37.36 28.26
CA THR A 290 2.13 37.70 26.87
C THR A 290 2.80 38.96 26.32
N HIS A 291 3.42 39.79 27.17
CA HIS A 291 4.00 41.07 26.77
C HIS A 291 5.36 41.34 27.42
N LEU A 292 6.20 42.11 26.74
CA LEU A 292 7.49 42.61 27.19
C LEU A 292 7.45 44.14 27.20
N ARG A 293 8.09 44.79 28.16
CA ARG A 293 8.21 46.24 28.24
C ARG A 293 9.66 46.64 28.04
N VAL A 294 9.91 47.55 27.11
CA VAL A 294 11.28 47.91 26.71
C VAL A 294 11.75 49.16 27.42
N GLY A 295 12.96 49.10 27.96
CA GLY A 295 13.66 50.21 28.61
C GLY A 295 14.72 50.83 27.71
N LEU A 296 14.86 52.14 27.82
CA LEU A 296 15.93 52.95 27.24
C LEU A 296 16.42 53.94 28.30
N ASP A 297 17.72 53.92 28.57
CA ASP A 297 18.39 54.92 29.39
C ASP A 297 19.53 55.56 28.61
N ALA A 298 19.59 56.88 28.63
CA ALA A 298 20.69 57.66 28.10
C ALA A 298 21.17 58.68 29.15
N GLY A 299 22.42 58.59 29.57
CA GLY A 299 23.04 59.55 30.47
C GLY A 299 23.24 60.89 29.80
N ALA A 300 22.86 61.96 30.50
CA ALA A 300 23.03 63.33 30.05
C ALA A 300 23.39 64.27 31.21
N LYS A 301 23.96 65.44 30.87
CA LYS A 301 24.16 66.55 31.81
C LYS A 301 23.35 67.75 31.39
N HIS A 302 22.70 68.41 32.35
CA HIS A 302 22.02 69.67 32.08
C HIS A 302 23.05 70.78 31.84
N LYS A 303 22.93 71.52 30.74
CA LYS A 303 23.95 72.47 30.27
C LYS A 303 24.20 73.63 31.23
N SER A 304 23.19 74.09 31.98
CA SER A 304 23.34 75.22 32.90
C SER A 304 23.76 74.83 34.32
N THR A 305 23.45 73.62 34.77
CA THR A 305 23.68 73.19 36.17
C THR A 305 24.75 72.12 36.29
N ASN A 306 25.20 71.54 35.17
CA ASN A 306 26.08 70.37 35.12
C ASN A 306 25.59 69.13 35.90
N ALA A 307 24.35 69.13 36.36
CA ALA A 307 23.74 68.01 37.06
C ALA A 307 23.52 66.83 36.08
N GLY A 308 23.79 65.61 36.55
CA GLY A 308 23.57 64.37 35.81
C GLY A 308 22.09 63.97 35.81
N HIS A 309 21.59 63.54 34.65
CA HIS A 309 20.23 63.08 34.45
C HIS A 309 20.21 61.84 33.55
N THR A 310 19.20 60.99 33.74
CA THR A 310 18.88 59.90 32.81
C THR A 310 17.73 60.35 31.91
N LEU A 311 17.94 60.27 30.60
CA LEU A 311 16.93 60.52 29.58
C LEU A 311 16.36 59.19 29.10
N HIS A 312 15.07 59.19 28.84
CA HIS A 312 14.31 58.04 28.34
C HIS A 312 13.73 58.28 26.94
N LEU A 313 14.07 59.41 26.31
CA LEU A 313 13.51 59.84 25.03
C LEU A 313 14.34 59.22 23.90
N GLY A 314 13.68 58.43 23.05
CA GLY A 314 14.32 57.75 21.94
C GLY A 314 13.57 56.49 21.52
N LYS A 315 14.18 55.74 20.60
CA LYS A 315 13.63 54.51 20.01
C LYS A 315 14.58 53.35 20.22
N VAL A 316 14.01 52.19 20.50
CA VAL A 316 14.70 50.91 20.68
C VAL A 316 14.17 49.92 19.65
N THR A 317 15.08 49.24 18.97
CA THR A 317 14.77 48.08 18.15
C THR A 317 14.75 46.84 19.03
N ALA A 318 13.60 46.16 19.08
CA ALA A 318 13.44 44.87 19.72
C ALA A 318 13.43 43.76 18.66
N LEU A 319 14.37 42.83 18.75
CA LEU A 319 14.42 41.61 17.96
C LEU A 319 13.91 40.45 18.80
N LEU A 320 12.82 39.84 18.36
CA LEU A 320 12.14 38.74 19.03
C LEU A 320 12.28 37.47 18.16
N GLN A 321 12.95 36.45 18.69
CA GLN A 321 13.22 35.20 17.99
C GLN A 321 12.97 34.02 18.93
N CYS A 322 12.28 32.98 18.45
CA CYS A 322 12.17 31.72 19.19
C CYS A 322 13.43 30.87 18.96
N LYS A 323 14.05 30.42 20.05
CA LYS A 323 15.22 29.54 20.04
C LYS A 323 15.06 28.41 21.05
#